data_AF-A0A4X2LG87-F1
#
_entry.id   AF-A0A4X2LG87-F1
#
_cell.length_a   1.000
_cell.length_b   1.000
_cell.length_c   1.000
_cell.angle_alpha   90.00
_cell.angle_beta   90.00
_cell.angle_gamma   90.00
#
_symmetry.space_group_name_H-M   'P 1'
#
loop_
_entity.id
_entity.type
_entity.pdbx_description
1 polymer ?
#
loop_
_entity_poly.entity_id
_entity_poly.type
_entity_poly.pdbx_seq_one_letter_code
_entity_poly.pdbx_strand_id
1 'polypeptide(L)'
;MSSSCFGLGRVLVIVAAALVSVPSTGPEAWGPPGVQYGQLGETVVLLCPGVTLGTLVSWHRADGHALLGTARSELGLGQRELVLEQADSKDEGTYICQSQDGGTRGSVTLQLGYPPSRPMVSCRASDYENFSCSWSPSRVSGLPTRYIASYRKKIILGTERGRPALSADPWPCLPELPGAARCVVHGSEFWSQYRINVTEVNPLGASARLLDVSMQSILRPDPPQGLRVEPIPGAPRRLLVSWAYPNSWPLQPHFLLKFRLQYRPVRHLTWSMVEPAGLEEVITDAVAGLPHVVRVSARDFLDAGTWSDWSEEAWGTPSPALTAFGPSTRPSERPSETETLTQMQTQVQAQTEMKPERQVLPRPSLQPDSQPLTDHRDPLEQVAVVASLGVFSFVGLAAGALALLLWLKLRANRKGAAPKPGFLASMVQVKTMPVAQIL
;
A
#
# COMPACT_ATOMS: atom_id res chain seq x y z
N MET A 1 -48.75 -11.20 65.04
CA MET A 1 -48.08 -9.93 65.42
C MET A 1 -47.21 -9.52 64.23
N SER A 2 -47.24 -8.25 63.82
CA SER A 2 -46.60 -7.67 62.60
C SER A 2 -47.10 -8.27 61.25
N SER A 3 -47.31 -7.54 60.14
CA SER A 3 -46.72 -6.29 59.56
C SER A 3 -45.34 -6.52 58.94
N SER A 4 -44.95 -6.03 57.76
CA SER A 4 -45.53 -5.05 56.78
C SER A 4 -45.36 -5.60 55.33
N CYS A 5 -46.18 -5.36 54.30
CA CYS A 5 -46.67 -4.14 53.62
C CYS A 5 -45.73 -3.51 52.55
N PHE A 6 -46.25 -3.38 51.31
CA PHE A 6 -45.80 -2.60 50.12
C PHE A 6 -44.48 -2.89 49.38
N GLY A 7 -44.51 -2.73 48.04
CA GLY A 7 -43.34 -2.89 47.15
C GLY A 7 -43.63 -2.90 45.64
N LEU A 8 -44.52 -2.06 45.10
CA LEU A 8 -44.91 -2.10 43.68
C LEU A 8 -43.88 -1.38 42.76
N GLY A 9 -42.87 -2.11 42.28
CA GLY A 9 -41.80 -1.57 41.41
C GLY A 9 -42.08 -1.68 39.91
N ARG A 10 -42.83 -0.74 39.31
CA ARG A 10 -42.95 -0.63 37.85
C ARG A 10 -41.69 0.02 37.25
N VAL A 11 -40.82 -0.78 36.65
CA VAL A 11 -39.67 -0.26 35.87
C VAL A 11 -40.16 0.27 34.53
N LEU A 12 -40.15 1.60 34.36
CA LEU A 12 -40.54 2.27 33.12
C LEU A 12 -39.28 2.64 32.33
N VAL A 13 -39.00 1.92 31.24
CA VAL A 13 -37.82 2.18 30.39
C VAL A 13 -38.13 3.34 29.44
N ILE A 14 -37.68 4.54 29.79
CA ILE A 14 -37.75 5.72 28.91
C ILE A 14 -36.61 5.65 27.90
N VAL A 15 -36.92 5.31 26.65
CA VAL A 15 -35.97 5.39 25.54
C VAL A 15 -35.84 6.85 25.09
N ALA A 16 -34.86 7.56 25.66
CA ALA A 16 -34.50 8.89 25.21
C ALA A 16 -33.83 8.81 23.84
N ALA A 17 -34.59 9.07 22.77
CA ALA A 17 -34.06 9.19 21.42
C ALA A 17 -33.24 10.47 21.28
N ALA A 18 -31.94 10.39 21.60
CA ALA A 18 -30.99 11.47 21.42
C ALA A 18 -30.79 11.75 19.92
N LEU A 19 -31.57 12.68 19.37
CA LEU A 19 -31.28 13.30 18.08
C LEU A 19 -29.94 14.02 18.19
N VAL A 20 -28.89 13.39 17.67
CA VAL A 20 -27.57 14.02 17.52
C VAL A 20 -27.70 15.05 16.41
N SER A 21 -28.11 16.26 16.78
CA SER A 21 -27.94 17.45 15.96
C SER A 21 -26.45 17.64 15.74
N VAL A 22 -25.96 17.21 14.57
CA VAL A 22 -24.59 17.51 14.13
C VAL A 22 -24.43 19.03 14.20
N PRO A 23 -23.45 19.56 14.94
CA PRO A 23 -23.24 21.00 14.99
C PRO A 23 -22.88 21.46 13.58
N SER A 24 -23.68 22.38 13.03
CA SER A 24 -23.35 23.07 11.80
C SER A 24 -22.07 23.87 12.03
N THR A 25 -20.94 23.29 11.61
CA THR A 25 -19.71 24.05 11.43
C THR A 25 -20.04 25.23 10.52
N GLY A 26 -19.79 26.45 11.01
CA GLY A 26 -20.08 27.67 10.25
C GLY A 26 -19.49 27.60 8.85
N PRO A 27 -20.15 28.18 7.83
CA PRO A 27 -19.93 27.87 6.42
C PRO A 27 -18.46 28.03 6.04
N GLU A 28 -17.77 26.90 5.92
CA GLU A 28 -16.37 26.85 5.57
C GLU A 28 -16.22 27.31 4.12
N ALA A 29 -15.37 28.31 3.87
CA ALA A 29 -15.34 29.02 2.60
C ALA A 29 -14.68 28.18 1.49
N TRP A 30 -15.47 27.32 0.83
CA TRP A 30 -15.07 26.49 -0.31
C TRP A 30 -14.66 27.25 -1.57
N GLY A 31 -14.88 28.56 -1.60
CA GLY A 31 -14.62 29.45 -2.73
C GLY A 31 -14.76 30.92 -2.34
N PRO A 32 -14.84 31.85 -3.32
CA PRO A 32 -15.00 33.26 -3.03
C PRO A 32 -16.34 33.57 -2.33
N PRO A 33 -16.43 34.65 -1.54
CA PRO A 33 -17.65 35.03 -0.84
C PRO A 33 -18.77 35.35 -1.84
N GLY A 34 -19.97 34.84 -1.58
CA GLY A 34 -21.14 35.02 -2.45
C GLY A 34 -21.49 33.82 -3.33
N VAL A 35 -20.69 32.76 -3.34
CA VAL A 35 -21.07 31.49 -4.00
C VAL A 35 -21.97 30.65 -3.08
N GLN A 36 -23.07 30.13 -3.62
CA GLN A 36 -23.91 29.09 -3.02
C GLN A 36 -23.88 27.84 -3.92
N TYR A 37 -23.96 26.66 -3.32
CA TYR A 37 -23.78 25.39 -4.01
C TYR A 37 -25.05 24.55 -3.95
N GLY A 38 -25.45 23.95 -5.07
CA GLY A 38 -26.64 23.11 -5.17
C GLY A 38 -26.39 21.75 -5.85
N GLN A 39 -27.29 20.80 -5.64
CA GLN A 39 -27.24 19.49 -6.31
C GLN A 39 -28.07 19.52 -7.61
N LEU A 40 -27.49 19.00 -8.70
CA LEU A 40 -28.18 18.84 -9.98
C LEU A 40 -29.40 17.91 -9.85
N GLY A 41 -30.55 18.35 -10.35
CA GLY A 41 -31.82 17.62 -10.33
C GLY A 41 -32.60 17.66 -9.02
N GLU A 42 -32.07 18.30 -7.98
CA GLU A 42 -32.76 18.51 -6.69
C GLU A 42 -33.32 19.93 -6.57
N THR A 43 -34.10 20.15 -5.51
CA THR A 43 -34.57 21.49 -5.15
C THR A 43 -33.45 22.31 -4.48
N VAL A 44 -33.13 23.47 -5.04
CA VAL A 44 -32.13 24.41 -4.51
C VAL A 44 -32.82 25.68 -4.02
N VAL A 45 -32.40 26.19 -2.85
CA VAL A 45 -32.93 27.43 -2.25
C VAL A 45 -31.82 28.46 -2.13
N LEU A 46 -31.95 29.57 -2.86
CA LEU A 46 -31.00 30.67 -2.84
C LEU A 46 -31.41 31.72 -1.80
N LEU A 47 -30.49 32.05 -0.89
CA LEU A 47 -30.70 33.01 0.18
C LEU A 47 -30.13 34.39 -0.18
N CYS A 48 -30.96 35.43 -0.18
CA CYS A 48 -30.51 36.80 -0.41
C CYS A 48 -29.62 37.30 0.77
N PRO A 49 -28.38 37.78 0.51
CA PRO A 49 -27.50 38.32 1.54
C PRO A 49 -27.88 39.76 1.94
N GLY A 50 -27.63 40.14 3.20
CA GLY A 50 -27.85 41.49 3.72
C GLY A 50 -29.31 41.89 3.99
N VAL A 51 -30.27 41.00 3.74
CA VAL A 51 -31.71 41.25 3.90
C VAL A 51 -32.26 40.56 5.16
N THR A 52 -33.19 41.21 5.86
CA THR A 52 -33.82 40.71 7.09
C THR A 52 -34.91 39.67 6.79
N LEU A 53 -35.39 38.96 7.81
CA LEU A 53 -36.48 38.00 7.62
C LEU A 53 -37.81 38.76 7.38
N GLY A 54 -38.49 38.45 6.27
CA GLY A 54 -39.79 39.05 5.91
C GLY A 54 -39.75 40.37 5.13
N THR A 55 -38.57 40.86 4.69
CA THR A 55 -38.50 42.00 3.77
C THR A 55 -38.62 41.55 2.30
N LEU A 56 -39.41 42.31 1.53
CA LEU A 56 -39.72 42.04 0.12
C LEU A 56 -38.50 42.26 -0.77
N VAL A 57 -38.08 41.21 -1.48
CA VAL A 57 -37.02 41.27 -2.51
C VAL A 57 -37.54 40.86 -3.87
N SER A 58 -36.95 41.46 -4.90
CA SER A 58 -37.09 41.07 -6.30
C SER A 58 -35.83 40.33 -6.76
N TRP A 59 -35.99 39.19 -7.42
CA TRP A 59 -34.88 38.38 -7.94
C TRP A 59 -34.76 38.52 -9.46
N HIS A 60 -33.53 38.67 -9.96
CA HIS A 60 -33.20 38.72 -11.38
C HIS A 60 -31.87 38.01 -11.66
N ARG A 61 -31.73 37.33 -12.81
CA ARG A 61 -30.43 36.82 -13.28
C ARG A 61 -29.58 37.98 -13.81
N ALA A 62 -28.27 37.93 -13.58
CA ALA A 62 -27.33 38.94 -14.06
C ALA A 62 -27.11 38.90 -15.59
N ASP A 63 -27.41 37.78 -16.23
CA ASP A 63 -27.30 37.56 -17.68
C ASP A 63 -28.50 38.09 -18.49
N GLY A 64 -29.56 38.57 -17.81
CA GLY A 64 -30.77 39.08 -18.45
C GLY A 64 -31.72 38.01 -18.98
N HIS A 65 -31.44 36.72 -18.80
CA HIS A 65 -32.39 35.66 -19.09
C HIS A 65 -33.52 35.64 -18.05
N ALA A 66 -34.75 35.41 -18.51
CA ALA A 66 -35.88 35.14 -17.63
C ALA A 66 -35.67 33.84 -16.85
N LEU A 67 -36.26 33.73 -15.66
CA LEU A 67 -36.29 32.49 -14.88
C LEU A 67 -37.14 31.45 -15.63
N LEU A 68 -36.49 30.44 -16.22
CA LEU A 68 -37.10 29.51 -17.17
C LEU A 68 -37.53 28.19 -16.51
N GLY A 69 -38.85 27.99 -16.40
CA GLY A 69 -39.43 26.70 -16.02
C GLY A 69 -39.44 26.44 -14.50
N THR A 70 -40.58 25.97 -13.98
CA THR A 70 -40.75 25.39 -12.62
C THR A 70 -40.23 26.16 -11.40
N ALA A 71 -39.75 27.40 -11.55
CA ALA A 71 -39.73 28.41 -10.49
C ALA A 71 -41.19 28.87 -10.21
N ARG A 72 -42.04 27.94 -9.75
CA ARG A 72 -43.49 28.11 -9.58
C ARG A 72 -43.92 28.17 -8.11
N SER A 73 -43.30 29.07 -7.35
CA SER A 73 -43.92 29.65 -6.15
C SER A 73 -44.50 31.04 -6.46
N GLU A 74 -45.34 31.07 -7.51
CA GLU A 74 -46.17 32.20 -7.97
C GLU A 74 -45.43 33.54 -8.25
N LEU A 75 -46.19 34.63 -8.45
CA LEU A 75 -45.65 35.99 -8.47
C LEU A 75 -45.42 36.47 -7.02
N GLY A 76 -44.50 35.79 -6.34
CA GLY A 76 -44.27 35.88 -4.90
C GLY A 76 -43.62 37.17 -4.40
N LEU A 77 -44.38 38.26 -4.35
CA LEU A 77 -44.07 39.42 -3.50
C LEU A 77 -44.07 38.97 -2.02
N GLY A 78 -42.90 38.69 -1.44
CA GLY A 78 -42.79 38.57 0.03
C GLY A 78 -41.58 37.90 0.66
N GLN A 79 -40.79 37.10 -0.07
CA GLN A 79 -39.83 36.19 0.56
C GLN A 79 -38.37 36.42 0.14
N ARG A 80 -37.46 36.26 1.11
CA ARG A 80 -36.00 36.42 1.00
C ARG A 80 -35.31 35.33 0.16
N GLU A 81 -36.04 34.26 -0.14
CA GLU A 81 -35.56 33.00 -0.71
C GLU A 81 -36.09 32.83 -2.14
N LEU A 82 -35.25 32.26 -3.02
CA LEU A 82 -35.64 31.84 -4.38
C LEU A 82 -35.48 30.32 -4.48
N VAL A 83 -36.59 29.63 -4.77
CA VAL A 83 -36.64 28.16 -4.87
C VAL A 83 -36.60 27.73 -6.33
N LEU A 84 -35.70 26.81 -6.65
CA LEU A 84 -35.53 26.17 -7.96
C LEU A 84 -35.81 24.67 -7.77
N GLU A 85 -37.00 24.18 -8.17
CA GLU A 85 -37.47 22.83 -7.80
C GLU A 85 -36.64 21.67 -8.40
N GLN A 86 -36.07 21.86 -9.60
CA GLN A 86 -35.27 20.88 -10.33
C GLN A 86 -34.09 21.58 -11.00
N ALA A 87 -33.02 21.86 -10.25
CA ALA A 87 -31.89 22.65 -10.75
C ALA A 87 -31.12 21.94 -11.88
N ASP A 88 -31.13 22.53 -13.07
CA ASP A 88 -30.36 22.07 -14.24
C ASP A 88 -29.10 22.93 -14.42
N SER A 89 -28.13 22.43 -15.18
CA SER A 89 -26.95 23.14 -15.71
C SER A 89 -27.23 24.54 -16.30
N LYS A 90 -28.46 24.83 -16.72
CA LYS A 90 -28.89 26.16 -17.21
C LYS A 90 -29.18 27.16 -16.09
N ASP A 91 -29.47 26.68 -14.89
CA ASP A 91 -29.73 27.47 -13.68
C ASP A 91 -28.43 27.87 -12.97
N GLU A 92 -27.28 27.36 -13.41
CA GLU A 92 -25.99 27.86 -12.97
C GLU A 92 -25.79 29.31 -13.44
N GLY A 93 -25.22 30.17 -12.57
CA GLY A 93 -25.00 31.57 -12.87
C GLY A 93 -25.22 32.51 -11.67
N THR A 94 -25.20 33.82 -11.96
CA THR A 94 -25.32 34.87 -10.92
C THR A 94 -26.73 35.42 -10.82
N TYR A 95 -27.30 35.30 -9.62
CA TYR A 95 -28.60 35.80 -9.21
C TYR A 95 -28.42 37.05 -8.37
N ILE A 96 -29.21 38.07 -8.64
CA ILE A 96 -29.20 39.35 -7.94
C ILE A 96 -30.56 39.51 -7.27
N CYS A 97 -30.54 39.84 -5.98
CA CYS A 97 -31.73 40.20 -5.21
C CYS A 97 -31.68 41.69 -4.85
N GLN A 98 -32.83 42.37 -4.94
CA GLN A 98 -32.93 43.79 -4.58
C GLN A 98 -34.18 44.04 -3.73
N SER A 99 -33.99 44.67 -2.57
CA SER A 99 -35.10 45.12 -1.70
C SER A 99 -36.00 46.09 -2.44
N GLN A 100 -37.30 46.05 -2.15
CA GLN A 100 -38.30 46.94 -2.75
C GLN A 100 -38.01 48.43 -2.47
N ASP A 101 -37.36 48.75 -1.34
CA ASP A 101 -36.90 50.11 -0.98
C ASP A 101 -35.65 50.56 -1.75
N GLY A 102 -35.08 49.70 -2.60
CA GLY A 102 -33.85 49.94 -3.36
C GLY A 102 -32.55 49.93 -2.54
N GLY A 103 -32.60 50.18 -1.23
CA GLY A 103 -31.44 50.37 -0.36
C GLY A 103 -30.54 49.15 -0.13
N THR A 104 -31.02 47.93 -0.36
CA THR A 104 -30.23 46.70 -0.24
C THR A 104 -30.23 45.93 -1.56
N ARG A 105 -29.04 45.65 -2.10
CA ARG A 105 -28.83 44.80 -3.27
C ARG A 105 -27.81 43.71 -2.93
N GLY A 106 -28.25 42.45 -2.98
CA GLY A 106 -27.41 41.27 -2.80
C GLY A 106 -27.10 40.58 -4.14
N SER A 107 -25.99 39.85 -4.18
CA SER A 107 -25.60 39.01 -5.31
C SER A 107 -25.19 37.64 -4.81
N VAL A 108 -25.62 36.59 -5.50
CA VAL A 108 -25.33 35.18 -5.20
C VAL A 108 -24.99 34.48 -6.51
N THR A 109 -23.85 33.80 -6.58
CA THR A 109 -23.56 32.89 -7.71
C THR A 109 -23.92 31.48 -7.30
N LEU A 110 -24.86 30.87 -8.00
CA LEU A 110 -25.16 29.45 -7.88
C LEU A 110 -24.14 28.67 -8.71
N GLN A 111 -23.52 27.65 -8.10
CA GLN A 111 -22.76 26.61 -8.78
C GLN A 111 -23.39 25.23 -8.48
N LEU A 112 -23.55 24.39 -9.50
CA LEU A 112 -24.24 23.12 -9.40
C LEU A 112 -23.29 21.92 -9.56
N GLY A 113 -23.66 20.78 -8.97
CA GLY A 113 -22.90 19.55 -9.09
C GLY A 113 -23.50 18.39 -8.30
N TYR A 114 -22.64 17.53 -7.77
CA TYR A 114 -23.03 16.31 -7.07
C TYR A 114 -22.32 16.17 -5.71
N PRO A 115 -22.97 15.55 -4.70
CA PRO A 115 -22.34 15.18 -3.44
C PRO A 115 -21.21 14.15 -3.69
N PRO A 116 -20.19 14.11 -2.80
CA PRO A 116 -19.00 13.30 -3.04
C PRO A 116 -19.32 11.81 -3.05
N SER A 117 -18.69 11.09 -3.96
CA SER A 117 -18.81 9.64 -4.04
C SER A 117 -17.71 8.98 -3.19
N ARG A 118 -17.91 7.72 -2.77
CA ARG A 118 -16.87 7.02 -1.99
C ARG A 118 -15.59 6.93 -2.82
N PRO A 119 -14.45 7.52 -2.40
CA PRO A 119 -13.28 7.59 -3.26
C PRO A 119 -12.66 6.21 -3.50
N MET A 120 -11.99 6.05 -4.63
CA MET A 120 -11.13 4.90 -4.87
C MET A 120 -9.83 5.12 -4.11
N VAL A 121 -9.38 4.13 -3.34
CA VAL A 121 -8.16 4.20 -2.51
C VAL A 121 -7.35 2.93 -2.77
N SER A 122 -6.06 3.10 -3.06
CA SER A 122 -5.09 2.02 -3.21
C SER A 122 -3.83 2.33 -2.41
N CYS A 123 -3.17 1.30 -1.86
CA CYS A 123 -1.94 1.47 -1.08
C CYS A 123 -0.87 0.47 -1.53
N ARG A 124 0.38 0.92 -1.57
CA ARG A 124 1.58 0.14 -1.93
C ARG A 124 2.73 0.48 -0.98
N ALA A 125 3.47 -0.53 -0.58
CA ALA A 125 4.77 -0.40 0.07
C ALA A 125 5.87 -0.83 -0.92
N SER A 126 6.87 0.03 -1.16
CA SER A 126 8.05 -0.30 -1.99
C SER A 126 9.17 -0.94 -1.15
N ASP A 127 9.03 -0.90 0.17
CA ASP A 127 9.97 -1.33 1.20
C ASP A 127 9.17 -1.84 2.43
N TYR A 128 9.85 -2.37 3.44
CA TYR A 128 9.20 -2.96 4.61
C TYR A 128 8.96 -1.98 5.77
N GLU A 129 9.40 -0.71 5.67
CA GLU A 129 9.37 0.31 6.73
C GLU A 129 8.38 1.44 6.43
N ASN A 130 7.99 1.63 5.17
CA ASN A 130 7.12 2.70 4.70
C ASN A 130 6.04 2.17 3.77
N PHE A 131 4.84 2.74 3.83
CA PHE A 131 3.85 2.55 2.77
C PHE A 131 3.23 3.85 2.33
N SER A 132 2.68 3.85 1.13
CA SER A 132 2.00 4.99 0.54
C SER A 132 0.58 4.61 0.16
N CYS A 133 -0.35 5.55 0.32
CA CYS A 133 -1.72 5.42 -0.14
C CYS A 133 -2.02 6.55 -1.13
N SER A 134 -2.67 6.20 -2.23
CA SER A 134 -3.16 7.12 -3.25
C SER A 134 -4.66 6.96 -3.43
N TRP A 135 -5.32 8.02 -3.85
CA TRP A 135 -6.76 8.04 -4.05
C TRP A 135 -7.19 8.82 -5.28
N SER A 136 -8.43 8.60 -5.70
CA SER A 136 -9.07 9.31 -6.81
C SER A 136 -10.59 9.35 -6.63
N PRO A 137 -11.27 10.37 -7.16
CA PRO A 137 -12.72 10.42 -7.12
C PRO A 137 -13.30 9.27 -7.95
N SER A 138 -14.29 8.56 -7.40
CA SER A 138 -14.97 7.48 -8.15
C SER A 138 -16.01 8.01 -9.15
N ARG A 139 -16.45 9.27 -8.97
CA ARG A 139 -17.25 10.06 -9.91
C ARG A 139 -16.83 11.53 -9.77
N VAL A 140 -16.82 12.28 -10.87
CA VAL A 140 -16.53 13.72 -10.84
C VAL A 140 -17.73 14.46 -10.22
N SER A 141 -17.47 15.29 -9.21
CA SER A 141 -18.49 16.04 -8.46
C SER A 141 -18.92 17.34 -9.12
N GLY A 142 -18.08 17.93 -9.99
CA GLY A 142 -18.28 19.27 -10.56
C GLY A 142 -17.95 20.44 -9.62
N LEU A 143 -17.65 20.16 -8.34
CA LEU A 143 -17.51 21.15 -7.28
C LEU A 143 -16.09 21.17 -6.68
N PRO A 144 -15.66 22.30 -6.07
CA PRO A 144 -14.41 22.35 -5.31
C PRO A 144 -14.40 21.25 -4.24
N THR A 145 -13.44 20.32 -4.38
CA THR A 145 -13.38 19.07 -3.59
C THR A 145 -12.01 18.94 -2.94
N ARG A 146 -11.97 18.51 -1.67
CA ARG A 146 -10.73 18.23 -0.92
C ARG A 146 -10.79 16.86 -0.27
N TYR A 147 -9.62 16.37 0.15
CA TYR A 147 -9.50 15.07 0.81
C TYR A 147 -8.93 15.21 2.22
N ILE A 148 -9.53 14.49 3.17
CA ILE A 148 -9.04 14.34 4.54
C ILE A 148 -8.64 12.88 4.71
N ALA A 149 -7.34 12.63 4.87
CA ALA A 149 -6.79 11.29 5.02
C ALA A 149 -6.22 11.08 6.44
N SER A 150 -6.55 9.94 7.06
CA SER A 150 -6.01 9.52 8.35
C SER A 150 -5.83 8.01 8.41
N TYR A 151 -5.02 7.54 9.34
CA TYR A 151 -4.75 6.11 9.55
C TYR A 151 -4.71 5.76 11.04
N ARG A 152 -4.95 4.48 11.34
CA ARG A 152 -4.68 3.93 12.67
C ARG A 152 -4.16 2.51 12.58
N LYS A 153 -3.21 2.17 13.43
CA LYS A 153 -2.76 0.78 13.64
C LYS A 153 -3.93 -0.02 14.23
N LYS A 154 -4.19 -1.22 13.71
CA LYS A 154 -5.13 -2.16 14.35
C LYS A 154 -4.42 -2.86 15.51
N ILE A 155 -5.04 -2.84 16.69
CA ILE A 155 -4.64 -3.71 17.79
C ILE A 155 -5.13 -5.12 17.46
N ILE A 156 -4.20 -6.06 17.25
CA ILE A 156 -4.51 -7.48 17.19
C ILE A 156 -4.62 -7.97 18.64
N LEU A 157 -5.83 -8.32 19.06
CA LEU A 157 -6.09 -8.83 20.42
C LEU A 157 -5.49 -10.25 20.56
N GLY A 158 -4.24 -10.33 21.02
CA GLY A 158 -3.56 -11.62 21.21
C GLY A 158 -2.27 -11.61 22.05
N THR A 159 -1.55 -10.48 22.16
CA THR A 159 -0.21 -10.46 22.78
C THR A 159 -0.03 -9.58 24.00
N GLU A 160 -0.96 -8.67 24.31
CA GLU A 160 -0.87 -7.78 25.49
C GLU A 160 -1.99 -7.99 26.51
N ARG A 161 -1.67 -7.79 27.79
CA ARG A 161 -2.48 -8.30 28.91
C ARG A 161 -3.66 -7.39 29.25
N GLY A 162 -4.88 -7.89 29.00
CA GLY A 162 -6.06 -7.57 29.82
C GLY A 162 -6.50 -6.10 29.89
N ARG A 163 -6.00 -5.24 28.99
CA ARG A 163 -6.48 -3.87 28.82
C ARG A 163 -6.82 -3.67 27.34
N PRO A 164 -8.07 -3.30 26.99
CA PRO A 164 -8.31 -2.71 25.69
C PRO A 164 -7.57 -1.37 25.69
N ALA A 165 -6.41 -1.31 25.04
CA ALA A 165 -5.79 -0.02 24.77
C ALA A 165 -6.82 0.80 23.99
N LEU A 166 -7.20 1.95 24.55
CA LEU A 166 -8.11 2.91 23.92
C LEU A 166 -7.62 3.12 22.49
N SER A 167 -8.51 2.96 21.50
CA SER A 167 -8.09 2.90 20.11
C SER A 167 -7.38 4.20 19.74
N ALA A 168 -6.05 4.14 19.63
CA ALA A 168 -5.19 5.32 19.53
C ALA A 168 -5.72 6.27 18.46
N ASP A 169 -5.74 7.56 18.80
CA ASP A 169 -6.38 8.59 17.98
C ASP A 169 -5.86 8.53 16.53
N PRO A 170 -6.73 8.70 15.52
CA PRO A 170 -6.33 8.54 14.13
C PRO A 170 -5.23 9.53 13.75
N TRP A 171 -4.07 9.01 13.38
CA TRP A 171 -2.93 9.81 12.93
C TRP A 171 -3.25 10.41 11.56
N PRO A 172 -2.94 11.70 11.32
CA PRO A 172 -3.18 12.33 10.02
C PRO A 172 -2.23 11.75 8.97
N CYS A 173 -2.75 11.47 7.77
CA CYS A 173 -1.95 11.08 6.61
C CYS A 173 -1.84 12.29 5.68
N LEU A 174 -0.90 13.19 5.97
CA LEU A 174 -0.74 14.44 5.23
C LEU A 174 -0.25 14.17 3.80
N PRO A 175 -0.81 14.84 2.77
CA PRO A 175 -0.27 14.75 1.42
C PRO A 175 1.14 15.32 1.30
N GLU A 176 1.96 14.72 0.42
CA GLU A 176 3.34 15.16 0.17
C GLU A 176 3.41 16.58 -0.44
N LEU A 177 2.37 16.99 -1.18
CA LEU A 177 2.25 18.30 -1.82
C LEU A 177 0.79 18.80 -1.72
N PRO A 178 0.55 20.12 -1.67
CA PRO A 178 -0.80 20.69 -1.76
C PRO A 178 -1.52 20.22 -3.04
N GLY A 179 -2.70 19.60 -2.88
CA GLY A 179 -3.48 19.04 -3.99
C GLY A 179 -3.05 17.63 -4.44
N ALA A 180 -1.98 17.04 -3.91
CA ALA A 180 -1.63 15.66 -4.21
C ALA A 180 -2.65 14.67 -3.62
N ALA A 181 -3.14 13.75 -4.43
CA ALA A 181 -4.04 12.67 -4.01
C ALA A 181 -3.25 11.45 -3.47
N ARG A 182 -2.22 11.70 -2.65
CA ARG A 182 -1.26 10.72 -2.15
C ARG A 182 -0.65 11.16 -0.82
N CYS A 183 -0.56 10.24 0.14
CA CYS A 183 0.20 10.40 1.39
C CYS A 183 1.12 9.20 1.64
N VAL A 184 2.12 9.38 2.50
CA VAL A 184 3.07 8.34 2.93
C VAL A 184 3.02 8.18 4.44
N VAL A 185 3.13 6.93 4.90
CA VAL A 185 3.17 6.54 6.31
C VAL A 185 4.52 5.90 6.60
N HIS A 186 5.35 6.65 7.31
CA HIS A 186 6.71 6.26 7.71
C HIS A 186 6.72 5.49 9.05
N GLY A 187 7.77 4.70 9.29
CA GLY A 187 7.93 3.95 10.54
C GLY A 187 6.85 2.88 10.75
N SER A 188 6.41 2.27 9.66
CA SER A 188 5.39 1.22 9.64
C SER A 188 5.97 -0.12 10.05
N GLU A 189 5.23 -0.88 10.86
CA GLU A 189 5.64 -2.20 11.30
C GLU A 189 5.21 -3.27 10.28
N PHE A 190 6.17 -4.03 9.75
CA PHE A 190 5.95 -5.05 8.72
C PHE A 190 4.88 -6.12 9.08
N TRP A 191 4.78 -6.50 10.35
CA TRP A 191 3.80 -7.48 10.83
C TRP A 191 2.46 -6.87 11.25
N SER A 192 2.29 -5.56 11.13
CA SER A 192 1.08 -4.85 11.57
C SER A 192 0.03 -4.67 10.48
N GLN A 193 -1.21 -4.53 10.94
CA GLN A 193 -2.34 -4.10 10.11
C GLN A 193 -2.71 -2.65 10.43
N TYR A 194 -3.15 -1.93 9.42
CA TYR A 194 -3.59 -0.55 9.49
C TYR A 194 -5.02 -0.43 8.94
N ARG A 195 -5.78 0.55 9.45
CA ARG A 195 -7.03 1.01 8.83
C ARG A 195 -6.80 2.43 8.36
N ILE A 196 -6.85 2.61 7.05
CA ILE A 196 -6.79 3.90 6.37
C ILE A 196 -8.22 4.42 6.23
N ASN A 197 -8.40 5.73 6.40
CA ASN A 197 -9.63 6.45 6.09
C ASN A 197 -9.30 7.60 5.13
N VAL A 198 -9.93 7.62 3.96
CA VAL A 198 -9.89 8.77 3.05
C VAL A 198 -11.31 9.29 2.89
N THR A 199 -11.54 10.52 3.32
CA THR A 199 -12.82 11.22 3.18
C THR A 199 -12.71 12.25 2.06
N GLU A 200 -13.50 12.07 1.01
CA GLU A 200 -13.76 13.10 -0.02
C GLU A 200 -14.81 14.08 0.54
N VAL A 201 -14.56 15.38 0.47
CA VAL A 201 -15.44 16.42 1.02
C VAL A 201 -15.60 17.56 0.01
N ASN A 202 -16.84 18.03 -0.17
CA ASN A 202 -17.20 19.19 -0.98
C ASN A 202 -18.35 19.98 -0.31
N PRO A 203 -18.85 21.09 -0.88
CA PRO A 203 -19.93 21.90 -0.28
C PRO A 203 -21.23 21.15 0.04
N LEU A 204 -21.52 20.05 -0.68
CA LEU A 204 -22.75 19.24 -0.54
C LEU A 204 -22.58 18.07 0.44
N GLY A 205 -21.40 17.85 1.02
CA GLY A 205 -21.21 16.85 2.08
C GLY A 205 -19.85 16.15 2.08
N ALA A 206 -19.82 14.93 2.64
CA ALA A 206 -18.62 14.13 2.83
C ALA A 206 -18.87 12.64 2.55
N SER A 207 -17.88 11.94 1.98
CA SER A 207 -17.97 10.53 1.60
C SER A 207 -16.65 9.81 1.90
N ALA A 208 -16.70 8.79 2.77
CA ALA A 208 -15.53 8.12 3.29
C ALA A 208 -15.28 6.74 2.68
N ARG A 209 -14.01 6.42 2.41
CA ARG A 209 -13.52 5.09 2.10
C ARG A 209 -12.58 4.62 3.22
N LEU A 210 -13.06 3.66 4.00
CA LEU A 210 -12.21 2.85 4.88
C LEU A 210 -11.54 1.74 4.07
N LEU A 211 -10.24 1.56 4.27
CA LEU A 211 -9.46 0.46 3.69
C LEU A 211 -8.61 -0.19 4.78
N ASP A 212 -8.75 -1.51 4.94
CA ASP A 212 -7.87 -2.29 5.81
C ASP A 212 -6.66 -2.78 5.01
N VAL A 213 -5.47 -2.57 5.56
CA VAL A 213 -4.16 -2.80 4.93
C VAL A 213 -3.31 -3.66 5.86
N SER A 214 -2.50 -4.56 5.31
CA SER A 214 -1.40 -5.20 6.03
C SER A 214 -0.11 -5.02 5.25
N MET A 215 1.00 -4.67 5.91
CA MET A 215 2.28 -4.39 5.22
C MET A 215 2.72 -5.59 4.36
N GLN A 216 2.67 -6.80 4.94
CA GLN A 216 2.91 -8.08 4.26
C GLN A 216 2.05 -8.34 3.00
N SER A 217 0.93 -7.64 2.78
CA SER A 217 0.06 -7.85 1.60
C SER A 217 0.19 -6.74 0.55
N ILE A 218 0.55 -5.51 0.94
CA ILE A 218 0.74 -4.38 0.01
C ILE A 218 2.20 -4.16 -0.40
N LEU A 219 3.13 -4.96 0.15
CA LEU A 219 4.52 -4.97 -0.26
C LEU A 219 4.63 -5.36 -1.75
N ARG A 220 5.31 -4.53 -2.50
CA ARG A 220 5.68 -4.77 -3.89
C ARG A 220 6.94 -3.96 -4.18
N PRO A 221 8.14 -4.53 -4.08
CA PRO A 221 9.40 -3.82 -4.31
C PRO A 221 9.41 -3.11 -5.67
N ASP A 222 10.21 -2.05 -5.80
CA ASP A 222 10.54 -1.49 -7.11
C ASP A 222 11.53 -2.42 -7.86
N PRO A 223 11.61 -2.35 -9.21
CA PRO A 223 12.43 -3.29 -9.98
C PRO A 223 13.93 -3.19 -9.67
N PRO A 224 14.70 -4.30 -9.76
CA PRO A 224 16.16 -4.29 -9.63
C PRO A 224 16.84 -3.29 -10.55
N GLN A 225 17.92 -2.66 -10.07
CA GLN A 225 18.60 -1.57 -10.76
C GLN A 225 20.02 -1.96 -11.19
N GLY A 226 20.58 -1.22 -12.15
CA GLY A 226 21.96 -1.43 -12.60
C GLY A 226 22.23 -2.78 -13.26
N LEU A 227 21.22 -3.38 -13.90
CA LEU A 227 21.33 -4.69 -14.58
C LEU A 227 22.40 -4.66 -15.69
N ARG A 228 23.35 -5.61 -15.62
CA ARG A 228 24.44 -5.81 -16.58
C ARG A 228 24.40 -7.23 -17.14
N VAL A 229 24.88 -7.41 -18.36
CA VAL A 229 24.97 -8.70 -19.06
C VAL A 229 26.30 -8.77 -19.78
N GLU A 230 27.29 -9.43 -19.17
CA GLU A 230 28.69 -9.40 -19.58
C GLU A 230 29.15 -10.79 -20.11
N PRO A 231 29.91 -10.85 -21.22
CA PRO A 231 30.43 -12.12 -21.74
C PRO A 231 31.54 -12.69 -20.85
N ILE A 232 31.44 -13.97 -20.49
CA ILE A 232 32.55 -14.65 -19.80
C ILE A 232 33.63 -15.01 -20.84
N PRO A 233 34.89 -14.55 -20.70
CA PRO A 233 35.95 -14.83 -21.65
C PRO A 233 36.22 -16.34 -21.81
N GLY A 234 36.42 -16.79 -23.05
CA GLY A 234 36.68 -18.20 -23.38
C GLY A 234 35.47 -19.15 -23.21
N ALA A 235 34.32 -18.67 -22.75
CA ALA A 235 33.12 -19.47 -22.50
C ALA A 235 31.95 -19.05 -23.43
N PRO A 236 31.92 -19.52 -24.70
CA PRO A 236 31.06 -18.97 -25.76
C PRO A 236 29.56 -19.26 -25.62
N ARG A 237 29.13 -19.89 -24.52
CA ARG A 237 27.72 -20.10 -24.16
C ARG A 237 27.37 -19.52 -22.78
N ARG A 238 28.23 -18.66 -22.22
CA ARG A 238 28.03 -18.07 -20.90
C ARG A 238 27.93 -16.56 -20.91
N LEU A 239 26.98 -16.07 -20.11
CA LEU A 239 26.81 -14.66 -19.77
C LEU A 239 26.77 -14.55 -18.25
N LEU A 240 27.59 -13.65 -17.69
CA LEU A 240 27.44 -13.19 -16.32
C LEU A 240 26.37 -12.10 -16.32
N VAL A 241 25.36 -12.25 -15.48
CA VAL A 241 24.33 -11.24 -15.24
C VAL A 241 24.46 -10.75 -13.81
N SER A 242 24.49 -9.44 -13.60
CA SER A 242 24.58 -8.85 -12.26
C SER A 242 23.67 -7.62 -12.13
N TRP A 243 23.15 -7.38 -10.92
CA TRP A 243 22.24 -6.27 -10.62
C TRP A 243 22.37 -5.82 -9.16
N ALA A 244 21.69 -4.74 -8.81
CA ALA A 244 21.59 -4.21 -7.46
C ALA A 244 20.14 -4.25 -6.93
N TYR A 245 20.00 -4.13 -5.61
CA TYR A 245 18.73 -3.80 -4.97
C TYR A 245 18.21 -2.45 -5.50
N PRO A 246 16.88 -2.23 -5.53
CA PRO A 246 16.33 -0.92 -5.86
C PRO A 246 16.67 0.09 -4.77
N ASN A 247 16.87 1.36 -5.15
CA ASN A 247 17.14 2.46 -4.20
C ASN A 247 16.00 2.71 -3.19
N SER A 248 14.82 2.09 -3.37
CA SER A 248 13.74 2.09 -2.38
C SER A 248 14.00 1.17 -1.19
N TRP A 249 14.85 0.14 -1.35
CA TRP A 249 15.10 -0.86 -0.30
C TRP A 249 16.22 -0.40 0.64
N PRO A 250 16.07 -0.57 1.97
CA PRO A 250 17.11 -0.21 2.93
C PRO A 250 18.47 -0.85 2.65
N LEU A 251 19.56 -0.07 2.80
CA LEU A 251 20.93 -0.49 2.51
C LEU A 251 21.49 -1.56 3.46
N GLN A 252 20.94 -1.66 4.67
CA GLN A 252 21.22 -2.72 5.64
C GLN A 252 19.88 -3.40 5.98
N PRO A 253 19.32 -4.21 5.06
CA PRO A 253 17.94 -4.66 5.18
C PRO A 253 17.78 -5.84 6.13
N HIS A 254 16.76 -5.77 6.98
CA HIS A 254 16.36 -6.89 7.83
C HIS A 254 15.62 -8.00 7.04
N PHE A 255 15.05 -7.64 5.87
CA PHE A 255 14.37 -8.54 4.95
C PHE A 255 15.10 -8.52 3.61
N LEU A 256 15.60 -9.68 3.18
CA LEU A 256 16.27 -9.82 1.89
C LEU A 256 15.25 -9.87 0.74
N LEU A 257 15.70 -9.50 -0.45
CA LEU A 257 14.96 -9.77 -1.68
C LEU A 257 15.45 -11.08 -2.29
N LYS A 258 14.52 -11.86 -2.83
CA LYS A 258 14.81 -12.92 -3.82
C LYS A 258 14.46 -12.43 -5.21
N PHE A 259 15.11 -13.02 -6.22
CA PHE A 259 15.03 -12.56 -7.59
C PHE A 259 14.55 -13.69 -8.50
N ARG A 260 13.93 -13.31 -9.62
CA ARG A 260 13.75 -14.18 -10.79
C ARG A 260 14.26 -13.44 -12.02
N LEU A 261 14.99 -14.15 -12.86
CA LEU A 261 15.63 -13.64 -14.06
C LEU A 261 14.99 -14.31 -15.27
N GLN A 262 14.65 -13.52 -16.28
CA GLN A 262 14.21 -13.99 -17.58
C GLN A 262 15.23 -13.61 -18.64
N TYR A 263 15.57 -14.56 -19.52
CA TYR A 263 16.46 -14.33 -20.67
C TYR A 263 15.93 -15.00 -21.94
N ARG A 264 16.27 -14.45 -23.10
CA ARG A 264 16.00 -15.06 -24.42
C ARG A 264 17.00 -14.57 -25.46
N PRO A 265 17.36 -15.37 -26.48
CA PRO A 265 17.99 -14.85 -27.69
C PRO A 265 17.07 -13.82 -28.36
N VAL A 266 17.61 -12.72 -28.89
CA VAL A 266 16.81 -11.60 -29.45
C VAL A 266 15.79 -12.04 -30.51
N ARG A 267 16.11 -13.08 -31.29
CA ARG A 267 15.26 -13.61 -32.37
C ARG A 267 14.17 -14.59 -31.90
N HIS A 268 14.11 -14.89 -30.60
CA HIS A 268 13.16 -15.85 -30.01
C HIS A 268 12.08 -15.10 -29.20
N LEU A 269 10.85 -15.63 -29.19
CA LEU A 269 9.72 -15.07 -28.43
C LEU A 269 9.57 -15.68 -27.04
N THR A 270 10.07 -16.90 -26.84
CA THR A 270 10.02 -17.63 -25.57
C THR A 270 11.10 -17.16 -24.61
N TRP A 271 10.72 -16.82 -23.38
CA TRP A 271 11.65 -16.54 -22.27
C TRP A 271 12.02 -17.83 -21.52
N SER A 272 13.30 -18.08 -21.33
CA SER A 272 13.80 -18.95 -20.26
C SER A 272 13.69 -18.19 -18.94
N MET A 273 13.48 -18.91 -17.82
CA MET A 273 13.40 -18.34 -16.47
C MET A 273 14.28 -19.12 -15.50
N VAL A 274 14.97 -18.42 -14.60
CA VAL A 274 15.68 -18.97 -13.44
C VAL A 274 15.38 -18.11 -12.21
N GLU A 275 15.59 -18.66 -11.00
CA GLU A 275 15.47 -17.94 -9.72
C GLU A 275 16.85 -17.88 -9.04
N PRO A 276 17.62 -16.78 -9.23
CA PRO A 276 18.97 -16.65 -8.69
C PRO A 276 19.02 -16.58 -7.17
N ALA A 277 20.06 -17.15 -6.56
CA ALA A 277 20.27 -17.17 -5.12
C ALA A 277 20.90 -15.87 -4.54
N GLY A 278 21.10 -14.84 -5.35
CA GLY A 278 21.81 -13.61 -4.97
C GLY A 278 21.63 -12.48 -5.98
N LEU A 279 22.65 -11.64 -6.13
CA LEU A 279 22.68 -10.48 -7.04
C LEU A 279 23.40 -10.75 -8.37
N GLU A 280 23.88 -11.97 -8.57
CA GLU A 280 24.55 -12.42 -9.78
C GLU A 280 24.01 -13.78 -10.21
N GLU A 281 24.02 -14.05 -11.51
CA GLU A 281 23.63 -15.31 -12.14
C GLU A 281 24.51 -15.59 -13.35
N VAL A 282 24.81 -16.87 -13.62
CA VAL A 282 25.59 -17.28 -14.79
C VAL A 282 24.71 -18.12 -15.70
N ILE A 283 24.15 -17.49 -16.73
CA ILE A 283 23.47 -18.20 -17.82
C ILE A 283 24.52 -19.12 -18.48
N THR A 284 24.23 -20.43 -18.56
CA THR A 284 25.19 -21.46 -19.03
C THR A 284 24.84 -22.10 -20.38
N ASP A 285 23.63 -21.86 -20.88
CA ASP A 285 23.05 -22.45 -22.08
C ASP A 285 22.89 -21.43 -23.23
N ALA A 286 23.39 -20.20 -23.08
CA ALA A 286 23.22 -19.14 -24.07
C ALA A 286 23.70 -19.57 -25.48
N VAL A 287 23.05 -19.05 -26.52
CA VAL A 287 23.36 -19.39 -27.91
C VAL A 287 24.59 -18.61 -28.37
N ALA A 288 25.65 -19.34 -28.73
CA ALA A 288 26.93 -18.74 -29.11
C ALA A 288 26.79 -17.73 -30.26
N GLY A 289 27.39 -16.55 -30.09
CA GLY A 289 27.38 -15.48 -31.10
C GLY A 289 26.03 -14.77 -31.32
N LEU A 290 24.97 -15.11 -30.58
CA LEU A 290 23.70 -14.37 -30.64
C LEU A 290 23.56 -13.39 -29.47
N PRO A 291 23.05 -12.17 -29.69
CA PRO A 291 22.64 -11.31 -28.59
C PRO A 291 21.44 -11.91 -27.86
N HIS A 292 21.44 -11.75 -26.54
CA HIS A 292 20.39 -12.14 -25.63
C HIS A 292 19.83 -10.90 -24.92
N VAL A 293 18.53 -10.90 -24.71
CA VAL A 293 17.81 -9.92 -23.87
C VAL A 293 17.62 -10.54 -22.49
N VAL A 294 17.84 -9.77 -21.43
CA VAL A 294 17.74 -10.20 -20.04
C VAL A 294 16.97 -9.16 -19.23
N ARG A 295 16.14 -9.61 -18.29
CA ARG A 295 15.42 -8.77 -17.33
C ARG A 295 15.20 -9.50 -16.00
N VAL A 296 15.15 -8.75 -14.90
CA VAL A 296 15.04 -9.31 -13.53
C VAL A 296 13.86 -8.67 -12.81
N SER A 297 13.20 -9.41 -11.92
CA SER A 297 12.23 -8.85 -10.96
C SER A 297 12.48 -9.40 -9.57
N ALA A 298 12.08 -8.66 -8.54
CA ALA A 298 12.33 -8.95 -7.13
C ALA A 298 11.04 -9.22 -6.36
N ARG A 299 11.15 -9.97 -5.27
CA ARG A 299 10.12 -10.13 -4.24
C ARG A 299 10.81 -10.26 -2.87
N ASP A 300 10.09 -9.99 -1.80
CA ASP A 300 10.53 -10.40 -0.47
C ASP A 300 10.89 -11.90 -0.42
N PHE A 301 11.95 -12.22 0.31
CA PHE A 301 12.49 -13.59 0.44
C PHE A 301 11.50 -14.56 1.10
N LEU A 302 10.64 -14.08 2.01
CA LEU A 302 9.62 -14.87 2.71
C LEU A 302 8.29 -14.99 1.91
N ASP A 303 8.32 -14.64 0.61
CA ASP A 303 7.16 -14.58 -0.28
C ASP A 303 6.06 -13.61 0.17
N ALA A 304 6.37 -12.62 1.01
CA ALA A 304 5.44 -11.54 1.29
C ALA A 304 5.11 -10.73 0.03
N GLY A 305 3.95 -10.08 0.05
CA GLY A 305 3.53 -9.15 -0.98
C GLY A 305 3.46 -9.77 -2.38
N THR A 306 3.91 -9.02 -3.38
CA THR A 306 3.92 -9.41 -4.79
C THR A 306 5.27 -9.12 -5.45
N TRP A 307 5.55 -9.79 -6.58
CA TRP A 307 6.70 -9.47 -7.42
C TRP A 307 6.64 -8.02 -7.93
N SER A 308 7.81 -7.38 -7.98
CA SER A 308 8.01 -6.12 -8.70
C SER A 308 7.59 -6.23 -10.17
N ASP A 309 7.49 -5.09 -10.85
CA ASP A 309 7.58 -5.10 -12.30
C ASP A 309 8.97 -5.58 -12.76
N TRP A 310 9.11 -5.93 -14.03
CA TRP A 310 10.43 -6.27 -14.57
C TRP A 310 11.32 -5.03 -14.64
N SER A 311 12.63 -5.23 -14.47
CA SER A 311 13.63 -4.22 -14.80
C SER A 311 13.55 -3.85 -16.28
N GLU A 312 14.15 -2.71 -16.64
CA GLU A 312 14.53 -2.43 -18.01
C GLU A 312 15.30 -3.61 -18.64
N GLU A 313 15.09 -3.85 -19.93
CA GLU A 313 15.66 -4.99 -20.65
C GLU A 313 17.13 -4.72 -21.03
N ALA A 314 18.06 -5.45 -20.41
CA ALA A 314 19.50 -5.39 -20.68
C ALA A 314 19.93 -6.39 -21.76
N TRP A 315 21.03 -6.10 -22.45
CA TRP A 315 21.45 -6.81 -23.66
C TRP A 315 22.91 -7.25 -23.57
N GLY A 316 23.21 -8.49 -23.94
CA GLY A 316 24.58 -9.00 -23.99
C GLY A 316 24.74 -10.13 -25.00
N THR A 317 25.95 -10.30 -25.53
CA THR A 317 26.29 -11.36 -26.50
C THR A 317 27.39 -12.22 -25.90
N PRO A 318 27.29 -13.57 -25.87
CA PRO A 318 28.35 -14.44 -25.35
C PRO A 318 29.68 -14.20 -26.07
N SER A 319 30.79 -14.54 -25.41
CA SER A 319 32.11 -14.43 -26.03
C SER A 319 32.20 -15.25 -27.34
N PRO A 320 32.96 -14.80 -28.35
CA PRO A 320 33.23 -15.63 -29.52
C PRO A 320 34.00 -16.88 -29.07
N ALA A 321 33.72 -18.03 -29.70
CA ALA A 321 34.50 -19.23 -29.47
C ALA A 321 35.95 -18.97 -29.93
N LEU A 322 36.92 -19.23 -29.06
CA LEU A 322 38.34 -19.10 -29.39
C LEU A 322 38.70 -20.13 -30.48
N THR A 323 38.82 -19.66 -31.72
CA THR A 323 39.29 -20.47 -32.84
C THR A 323 40.75 -20.81 -32.61
N ALA A 324 41.03 -22.05 -32.19
CA ALA A 324 42.37 -22.58 -31.93
C ALA A 324 43.19 -22.84 -33.22
N PHE A 325 43.14 -21.91 -34.17
CA PHE A 325 43.76 -21.98 -35.49
C PHE A 325 44.32 -20.62 -35.91
N GLY A 326 45.28 -20.11 -35.13
CA GLY A 326 46.31 -19.23 -35.67
C GLY A 326 47.45 -20.10 -36.22
N PRO A 327 47.87 -19.97 -37.49
CA PRO A 327 48.97 -20.77 -38.02
C PRO A 327 50.29 -20.41 -37.30
N SER A 328 51.09 -21.43 -36.96
CA SER A 328 52.37 -21.22 -36.29
C SER A 328 53.40 -20.59 -37.24
N THR A 329 53.48 -19.26 -37.22
CA THR A 329 54.56 -18.51 -37.86
C THR A 329 55.85 -18.74 -37.08
N ARG A 330 56.71 -19.61 -37.61
CA ARG A 330 58.08 -19.78 -37.11
C ARG A 330 58.80 -18.41 -37.10
N PRO A 331 59.68 -18.14 -36.13
CA PRO A 331 60.66 -17.06 -36.29
C PRO A 331 61.56 -17.42 -37.48
N SER A 332 61.59 -16.57 -38.51
CA SER A 332 62.60 -16.63 -39.56
C SER A 332 63.88 -15.94 -39.09
N GLU A 333 65.01 -16.32 -39.69
CA GLU A 333 66.34 -16.02 -39.17
C GLU A 333 66.78 -14.55 -39.35
N ARG A 334 67.84 -14.21 -38.60
CA ARG A 334 68.56 -12.93 -38.60
C ARG A 334 69.37 -12.75 -39.90
N PRO A 335 69.84 -11.53 -40.22
CA PRO A 335 71.25 -11.25 -39.97
C PRO A 335 71.57 -9.91 -39.29
N SER A 336 72.78 -9.85 -38.73
CA SER A 336 73.77 -8.75 -38.65
C SER A 336 73.46 -7.41 -39.35
N GLU A 337 73.95 -6.24 -38.91
CA GLU A 337 74.88 -5.80 -37.83
C GLU A 337 74.41 -4.37 -37.39
N THR A 338 75.01 -3.53 -36.53
CA THR A 338 76.37 -3.38 -35.97
C THR A 338 76.30 -2.68 -34.60
N GLU A 339 77.34 -2.74 -33.76
CA GLU A 339 77.44 -1.95 -32.53
C GLU A 339 78.04 -0.54 -32.75
N THR A 340 77.47 0.48 -32.10
CA THR A 340 78.20 1.70 -31.70
C THR A 340 77.63 2.28 -30.40
N LEU A 341 78.46 2.38 -29.35
CA LEU A 341 78.21 3.28 -28.21
C LEU A 341 78.47 4.73 -28.65
N THR A 342 77.83 5.72 -27.98
CA THR A 342 78.53 6.79 -27.21
C THR A 342 77.59 7.95 -26.80
N GLN A 343 77.63 8.30 -25.50
CA GLN A 343 77.28 9.58 -24.83
C GLN A 343 76.07 10.45 -25.27
N MET A 344 75.18 10.72 -24.31
CA MET A 344 74.93 12.03 -23.65
C MET A 344 73.70 11.85 -22.72
N GLN A 345 73.70 11.96 -21.38
CA GLN A 345 74.51 12.62 -20.35
C GLN A 345 74.16 14.10 -20.05
N THR A 346 73.52 14.33 -18.88
CA THR A 346 73.28 15.65 -18.21
C THR A 346 72.26 16.59 -18.92
N GLN A 347 71.48 17.48 -18.28
CA GLN A 347 71.33 18.12 -16.94
C GLN A 347 69.81 18.23 -16.57
N VAL A 348 69.27 18.65 -15.41
CA VAL A 348 69.70 19.21 -14.08
C VAL A 348 68.57 18.88 -13.04
N GLN A 349 68.81 18.41 -11.81
CA GLN A 349 68.84 19.13 -10.49
C GLN A 349 67.66 20.10 -10.19
N ALA A 350 67.17 20.36 -8.97
CA ALA A 350 67.19 19.78 -7.60
C ALA A 350 66.12 20.56 -6.76
N GLN A 351 65.76 20.39 -5.47
CA GLN A 351 66.15 19.57 -4.29
C GLN A 351 64.93 18.72 -3.79
N THR A 352 64.78 18.00 -2.66
CA THR A 352 65.26 18.01 -1.22
C THR A 352 64.52 19.05 -0.33
N GLU A 353 64.07 18.80 0.92
CA GLU A 353 64.37 17.72 1.89
C GLU A 353 63.31 17.53 3.02
N MET A 354 62.95 16.28 3.38
CA MET A 354 62.82 15.80 4.79
C MET A 354 62.65 14.26 4.93
N LYS A 355 63.03 13.71 6.09
CA LYS A 355 63.28 12.28 6.45
C LYS A 355 63.37 12.18 8.01
N PRO A 356 63.27 11.04 8.78
CA PRO A 356 63.15 9.57 8.53
C PRO A 356 61.89 8.90 9.16
N GLU A 357 61.69 7.57 9.34
CA GLU A 357 61.88 6.31 8.56
C GLU A 357 61.06 5.17 9.23
N ARG A 358 60.75 4.08 8.50
CA ARG A 358 60.54 2.72 9.06
C ARG A 358 60.89 1.63 8.03
N GLN A 359 61.20 0.44 8.52
CA GLN A 359 61.96 -0.60 7.80
C GLN A 359 61.09 -1.64 7.07
N VAL A 360 61.69 -2.30 6.06
CA VAL A 360 61.16 -3.49 5.38
C VAL A 360 61.75 -4.76 6.03
N LEU A 361 60.93 -5.80 6.20
CA LEU A 361 61.37 -7.18 6.48
C LEU A 361 60.64 -8.15 5.52
N PRO A 362 61.21 -9.33 5.19
CA PRO A 362 60.77 -10.11 4.03
C PRO A 362 59.69 -11.17 4.34
N ARG A 363 59.12 -11.69 3.24
CA ARG A 363 58.08 -12.73 3.17
C ARG A 363 58.62 -14.13 3.48
N PRO A 364 58.01 -14.91 4.40
CA PRO A 364 58.26 -16.34 4.55
C PRO A 364 57.51 -17.19 3.51
N SER A 365 58.03 -18.39 3.23
CA SER A 365 57.38 -19.45 2.46
C SER A 365 56.42 -20.31 3.32
N LEU A 366 55.48 -21.00 2.67
CA LEU A 366 54.54 -21.93 3.31
C LEU A 366 54.48 -23.26 2.55
N GLN A 367 54.89 -24.35 3.20
CA GLN A 367 54.55 -25.75 2.90
C GLN A 367 54.82 -26.62 4.16
N PRO A 368 54.29 -27.85 4.29
CA PRO A 368 53.28 -28.05 5.33
C PRO A 368 53.49 -29.25 6.28
N ASP A 369 53.01 -29.11 7.52
CA ASP A 369 52.55 -30.16 8.45
C ASP A 369 51.93 -29.46 9.70
N SER A 370 51.06 -30.05 10.53
CA SER A 370 50.36 -31.34 10.49
C SER A 370 49.06 -31.33 11.34
N GLN A 371 48.03 -32.04 10.88
CA GLN A 371 46.83 -32.54 11.60
C GLN A 371 45.83 -31.55 12.28
N PRO A 372 44.55 -31.97 12.49
CA PRO A 372 43.47 -31.08 12.97
C PRO A 372 43.19 -31.17 14.48
N LEU A 373 42.78 -30.04 15.09
CA LEU A 373 42.06 -30.10 16.37
C LEU A 373 40.66 -30.67 16.15
N THR A 374 40.33 -31.72 16.90
CA THR A 374 38.96 -32.26 16.97
C THR A 374 38.29 -31.68 18.21
N ASP A 375 37.11 -31.07 18.05
CA ASP A 375 36.35 -30.48 19.16
C ASP A 375 35.91 -31.58 20.15
N HIS A 376 36.49 -31.58 21.34
CA HIS A 376 36.34 -32.65 22.33
C HIS A 376 35.36 -32.23 23.42
N ARG A 377 34.07 -32.29 23.10
CA ARG A 377 32.99 -31.87 24.00
C ARG A 377 32.67 -32.97 25.02
N ASP A 378 32.60 -32.61 26.30
CA ASP A 378 32.54 -33.57 27.40
C ASP A 378 31.33 -34.53 27.33
N PRO A 379 31.54 -35.84 27.51
CA PRO A 379 30.46 -36.84 27.43
C PRO A 379 29.40 -36.70 28.53
N LEU A 380 29.67 -35.92 29.59
CA LEU A 380 28.73 -35.67 30.68
C LEU A 380 27.61 -34.69 30.28
N GLU A 381 27.90 -33.66 29.47
CA GLU A 381 26.86 -32.74 28.95
C GLU A 381 25.89 -33.48 28.02
N GLN A 382 26.43 -34.34 27.16
CA GLN A 382 25.65 -35.02 26.12
C GLN A 382 24.57 -35.93 26.72
N VAL A 383 24.87 -36.60 27.83
CA VAL A 383 23.89 -37.39 28.60
C VAL A 383 22.82 -36.49 29.24
N ALA A 384 23.18 -35.33 29.79
CA ALA A 384 22.23 -34.40 30.40
C ALA A 384 21.25 -33.78 29.39
N VAL A 385 21.72 -33.45 28.18
CA VAL A 385 20.87 -32.92 27.09
C VAL A 385 19.89 -33.99 26.58
N VAL A 386 20.34 -35.24 26.39
CA VAL A 386 19.45 -36.33 25.96
C VAL A 386 18.42 -36.69 27.04
N ALA A 387 18.82 -36.74 28.32
CA ALA A 387 17.92 -37.03 29.43
C ALA A 387 16.82 -35.96 29.58
N SER A 388 17.17 -34.68 29.49
CA SER A 388 16.21 -33.57 29.61
C SER A 388 15.21 -33.53 28.45
N LEU A 389 15.66 -33.72 27.20
CA LEU A 389 14.77 -33.85 26.04
C LEU A 389 13.80 -35.04 26.18
N GLY A 390 14.27 -36.18 26.69
CA GLY A 390 13.43 -37.35 26.99
C GLY A 390 12.32 -37.03 28.00
N VAL A 391 12.66 -36.33 29.09
CA VAL A 391 11.68 -35.93 30.12
C VAL A 391 10.64 -34.95 29.57
N PHE A 392 11.05 -33.92 28.82
CA PHE A 392 10.09 -32.97 28.22
C PHE A 392 9.16 -33.65 27.21
N SER A 393 9.67 -34.58 26.39
CA SER A 393 8.85 -35.37 25.47
C SER A 393 7.83 -36.25 26.22
N PHE A 394 8.25 -36.94 27.28
CA PHE A 394 7.38 -37.78 28.09
C PHE A 394 6.27 -36.97 28.80
N VAL A 395 6.61 -35.82 29.38
CA VAL A 395 5.63 -34.92 30.03
C VAL A 395 4.63 -34.36 29.01
N GLY A 396 5.09 -33.98 27.80
CA GLY A 396 4.21 -33.53 26.72
C GLY A 396 3.22 -34.61 26.27
N LEU A 397 3.70 -35.85 26.09
CA LEU A 397 2.85 -36.99 25.73
C LEU A 397 1.85 -37.35 26.84
N ALA A 398 2.27 -37.33 28.11
CA ALA A 398 1.41 -37.58 29.26
C ALA A 398 0.29 -36.51 29.39
N ALA A 399 0.63 -35.23 29.21
CA ALA A 399 -0.34 -34.13 29.20
C ALA A 399 -1.33 -34.24 28.02
N GLY A 400 -0.85 -34.59 26.82
CA GLY A 400 -1.69 -34.85 25.65
C GLY A 400 -2.65 -36.02 25.85
N ALA A 401 -2.17 -37.12 26.43
CA ALA A 401 -3.00 -38.29 26.76
C ALA A 401 -4.07 -37.97 27.81
N LEU A 402 -3.74 -37.18 28.85
CA LEU A 402 -4.69 -36.70 29.85
C LEU A 402 -5.77 -35.79 29.23
N ALA A 403 -5.38 -34.86 28.35
CA ALA A 403 -6.33 -34.01 27.62
C ALA A 403 -7.26 -34.83 26.72
N LEU A 404 -6.73 -35.85 26.03
CA LEU A 404 -7.53 -36.76 25.19
C LEU A 404 -8.51 -37.59 26.04
N LEU A 405 -8.08 -38.11 27.19
CA LEU A 405 -8.92 -38.85 28.15
C LEU A 405 -10.03 -37.97 28.73
N LEU A 406 -9.73 -36.71 29.08
CA LEU A 406 -10.73 -35.75 29.54
C LEU A 406 -11.75 -35.44 28.43
N TRP A 407 -11.30 -35.22 27.19
CA TRP A 407 -12.19 -34.98 26.05
C TRP A 407 -13.07 -36.19 25.73
N LEU A 408 -12.53 -37.41 25.82
CA LEU A 408 -13.28 -38.65 25.67
C LEU A 408 -14.31 -38.86 26.79
N LYS A 409 -13.96 -38.58 28.06
CA LYS A 409 -14.93 -38.59 29.18
C LYS A 409 -16.04 -37.56 29.00
N LEU A 410 -15.72 -36.34 28.54
CA LEU A 410 -16.71 -35.31 28.22
C LEU A 410 -17.64 -35.74 27.07
N ARG A 411 -17.10 -36.39 26.02
CA ARG A 411 -17.90 -37.01 24.94
C ARG A 411 -18.77 -38.15 25.44
N ALA A 412 -18.30 -38.97 26.38
CA ALA A 412 -19.06 -40.08 26.96
C ALA A 412 -20.23 -39.57 27.82
N ASN A 413 -20.00 -38.62 28.73
CA ASN A 413 -21.09 -37.98 29.51
C ASN A 413 -22.14 -37.33 28.59
N ARG A 414 -21.72 -36.71 27.48
CA ARG A 414 -22.64 -36.12 26.48
C ARG A 414 -23.47 -37.15 25.70
N LYS A 415 -23.14 -38.45 25.77
CA LYS A 415 -23.94 -39.55 25.22
C LYS A 415 -24.84 -40.24 26.26
N GLY A 416 -24.70 -39.96 27.55
CA GLY A 416 -25.52 -40.54 28.62
C GLY A 416 -26.90 -39.89 28.81
N ALA A 417 -27.16 -38.75 28.19
CA ALA A 417 -28.43 -38.03 28.30
C ALA A 417 -29.44 -38.49 27.25
N ALA A 418 -30.42 -39.31 27.67
CA ALA A 418 -31.53 -39.73 26.81
C ALA A 418 -32.48 -38.55 26.48
N PRO A 419 -33.09 -38.51 25.27
CA PRO A 419 -33.96 -37.40 24.86
C PRO A 419 -35.34 -37.46 25.52
N LYS A 420 -35.86 -36.30 25.93
CA LYS A 420 -37.27 -36.12 26.32
C LYS A 420 -38.12 -35.68 25.12
N PRO A 421 -39.36 -36.19 24.93
CA PRO A 421 -40.23 -35.86 23.81
C PRO A 421 -41.17 -34.66 24.07
N GLY A 422 -41.73 -34.09 22.98
CA GLY A 422 -42.78 -33.05 22.97
C GLY A 422 -42.20 -31.62 22.92
N PHE A 423 -42.54 -30.76 21.96
CA PHE A 423 -43.88 -30.45 21.45
C PHE A 423 -43.82 -29.90 20.00
N LEU A 424 -44.80 -30.26 19.17
CA LEU A 424 -45.13 -29.58 17.91
C LEU A 424 -46.64 -29.44 17.77
N ALA A 425 -47.17 -28.21 17.86
CA ALA A 425 -48.47 -27.81 17.31
C ALA A 425 -48.71 -26.30 17.48
N SER A 426 -48.70 -25.54 16.37
CA SER A 426 -49.57 -24.38 16.16
C SER A 426 -49.56 -23.97 14.68
N MET A 427 -50.76 -23.68 14.17
CA MET A 427 -51.08 -23.20 12.82
C MET A 427 -50.50 -21.77 12.61
N VAL A 428 -50.40 -21.18 11.42
CA VAL A 428 -51.44 -20.93 10.38
C VAL A 428 -50.77 -20.87 8.98
N GLN A 429 -51.14 -21.72 8.02
CA GLN A 429 -52.27 -21.62 7.05
C GLN A 429 -52.11 -20.50 5.99
N VAL A 430 -51.63 -20.86 4.79
CA VAL A 430 -51.81 -20.07 3.55
C VAL A 430 -52.20 -20.99 2.38
N LYS A 431 -53.50 -21.09 2.15
CA LYS A 431 -54.19 -21.06 0.83
C LYS A 431 -53.54 -21.79 -0.38
N THR A 432 -54.13 -22.93 -0.74
CA THR A 432 -53.96 -23.57 -2.06
C THR A 432 -54.78 -22.88 -3.17
N MET A 433 -54.33 -23.01 -4.42
CA MET A 433 -55.14 -22.92 -5.64
C MET A 433 -54.72 -24.04 -6.59
N PRO A 434 -55.63 -24.61 -7.41
CA PRO A 434 -55.34 -25.79 -8.22
C PRO A 434 -54.66 -25.46 -9.55
N VAL A 435 -53.75 -26.32 -9.98
CA VAL A 435 -53.35 -26.42 -11.39
C VAL A 435 -54.28 -27.43 -12.06
N ALA A 436 -55.05 -26.99 -13.06
CA ALA A 436 -55.71 -27.88 -13.99
C ALA A 436 -54.74 -28.23 -15.14
N GLN A 437 -54.70 -29.51 -15.52
CA GLN A 437 -54.13 -29.94 -16.80
C GLN A 437 -55.22 -29.89 -17.90
N ILE A 438 -54.88 -30.41 -19.10
CA ILE A 438 -55.63 -30.31 -20.36
C ILE A 438 -55.38 -28.93 -21.01
N LEU A 439 -54.78 -28.82 -22.20
CA LEU A 439 -54.41 -29.82 -23.22
C LEU A 439 -52.88 -29.90 -23.41
#